data_AF-A0A2E1YTA2-F1
#
_entry.id   AF-A0A2E1YTA2-F1
#
_cell.length_a   1.000
_cell.length_b   1.000
_cell.length_c   1.000
_cell.angle_alpha   90.00
_cell.angle_beta   90.00
_cell.angle_gamma   90.00
#
_symmetry.space_group_name_H-M   'P 1'
#
loop_
_entity.id
_entity.type
_entity.pdbx_description
1 polymer ?
#
loop_
_entity_poly.entity_id
_entity_poly.type
_entity_poly.pdbx_seq_one_letter_code
_entity_poly.pdbx_strand_id
1 'polypeptide(L)'
;MIGIGGDPVNGTNFVDALELFLEDPETDGIVLIGEIGGTAEIDGANFIKSWKNNKKPVSAFVAGAAAPKGRKLGHAGAIVNSGDETADAKKEALRSAGVEVADTITRIGDAMRKAMGV
;
A
#
# COMPACT_ATOMS: atom_id res chain seq x y z
N MET A 1 -11.05 9.30 -2.32
CA MET A 1 -9.66 9.32 -1.81
C MET A 1 -9.73 9.34 -0.30
N ILE A 2 -9.00 8.45 0.39
CA ILE A 2 -8.97 8.35 1.85
C ILE A 2 -7.51 8.57 2.28
N GLY A 3 -7.28 9.49 3.22
CA GLY A 3 -5.99 9.67 3.86
C GLY A 3 -6.02 9.06 5.26
N ILE A 4 -5.19 8.05 5.51
CA ILE A 4 -5.19 7.30 6.79
C ILE A 4 -4.42 8.02 7.92
N GLY A 5 -3.56 8.98 7.56
CA GLY A 5 -2.64 9.66 8.49
C GLY A 5 -1.37 8.85 8.77
N GLY A 6 -0.27 9.54 9.10
CA GLY A 6 1.03 8.92 9.40
C GLY A 6 1.36 8.83 10.90
N ASP A 7 0.35 9.03 11.75
CA ASP A 7 0.49 8.92 13.20
C ASP A 7 0.40 7.45 13.65
N PRO A 8 1.12 7.05 14.72
CA PRO A 8 1.08 5.68 15.23
C PRO A 8 -0.31 5.21 15.69
N VAL A 9 -1.23 6.15 15.95
CA VAL A 9 -2.63 5.88 16.30
C VAL A 9 -3.50 6.58 15.26
N ASN A 10 -4.01 5.80 14.34
CA ASN A 10 -4.84 6.20 13.22
C ASN A 10 -6.31 5.83 13.46
N GLY A 11 -7.22 6.67 12.97
CA GLY A 11 -8.67 6.42 13.06
C GLY A 11 -9.20 5.45 11.99
N THR A 12 -8.38 5.12 10.99
CA THR A 12 -8.66 4.18 9.91
C THR A 12 -7.37 3.58 9.39
N ASN A 13 -7.40 2.38 8.82
CA ASN A 13 -6.23 1.71 8.25
C ASN A 13 -6.46 1.29 6.78
N PHE A 14 -5.46 0.65 6.16
CA PHE A 14 -5.57 0.20 4.77
C PHE A 14 -6.67 -0.85 4.57
N VAL A 15 -6.86 -1.78 5.51
CA VAL A 15 -7.91 -2.80 5.42
C VAL A 15 -9.28 -2.15 5.40
N ASP A 16 -9.57 -1.21 6.31
CA ASP A 16 -10.85 -0.51 6.36
C ASP A 16 -11.10 0.26 5.05
N ALA A 17 -10.10 0.99 4.56
CA ALA A 17 -10.21 1.76 3.32
C ALA A 17 -10.40 0.84 2.10
N LEU A 18 -9.68 -0.27 2.05
CA LEU A 18 -9.77 -1.26 0.99
C LEU A 18 -11.14 -1.94 0.97
N GLU A 19 -11.73 -2.22 2.13
CA GLU A 19 -13.09 -2.77 2.25
C GLU A 19 -14.12 -1.82 1.63
N LEU A 20 -14.05 -0.52 1.98
CA LEU A 20 -14.94 0.49 1.39
C LEU A 20 -14.83 0.56 -0.14
N PHE A 21 -13.60 0.55 -0.68
CA PHE A 21 -13.39 0.57 -2.13
C PHE A 21 -13.80 -0.75 -2.81
N LEU A 22 -13.69 -1.88 -2.11
CA LEU A 22 -14.11 -3.18 -2.61
C LEU A 22 -15.63 -3.25 -2.76
N GLU A 23 -16.36 -2.72 -1.80
CA GLU A 23 -17.83 -2.75 -1.75
C GLU A 23 -18.49 -1.71 -2.67
N ASP A 24 -17.81 -0.62 -2.98
CA ASP A 24 -18.34 0.43 -3.86
C ASP A 24 -18.42 -0.01 -5.34
N PRO A 25 -19.60 -0.18 -5.96
CA PRO A 25 -19.70 -0.63 -7.35
C PRO A 25 -19.11 0.35 -8.38
N GLU A 26 -18.89 1.62 -8.02
CA GLU A 26 -18.35 2.64 -8.93
C GLU A 26 -16.81 2.68 -8.94
N THR A 27 -16.14 1.95 -8.04
CA THR A 27 -14.67 1.89 -8.01
C THR A 27 -14.15 0.88 -9.03
N ASP A 28 -13.53 1.37 -10.11
CA ASP A 28 -12.91 0.58 -11.18
C ASP A 28 -11.47 0.11 -10.88
N GLY A 29 -10.78 0.78 -9.95
CA GLY A 29 -9.39 0.49 -9.62
C GLY A 29 -8.94 1.26 -8.37
N ILE A 30 -7.93 0.72 -7.70
CA ILE A 30 -7.46 1.24 -6.42
C ILE A 30 -5.96 1.56 -6.53
N VAL A 31 -5.60 2.77 -6.10
CA VAL A 31 -4.20 3.20 -5.96
C VAL A 31 -3.86 3.28 -4.48
N LEU A 32 -2.92 2.45 -4.03
CA LEU A 32 -2.44 2.40 -2.65
C LEU A 32 -1.09 3.13 -2.55
N ILE A 33 -1.03 4.19 -1.75
CA ILE A 33 0.21 4.93 -1.48
C ILE A 33 0.59 4.73 -0.02
N GLY A 34 1.66 3.97 0.21
CA GLY A 34 2.22 3.67 1.52
C GLY A 34 3.58 4.34 1.76
N GLU A 35 4.11 4.14 2.96
CA GLU A 35 5.44 4.61 3.38
C GLU A 35 6.16 3.54 4.20
N ILE A 36 7.43 3.75 4.54
CA ILE A 36 8.15 2.87 5.48
C ILE A 36 7.65 3.05 6.92
N GLY A 37 7.88 2.04 7.77
CA GLY A 37 7.47 2.07 9.18
C GLY A 37 6.08 1.47 9.43
N GLY A 38 5.93 0.67 10.48
CA GLY A 38 4.72 -0.12 10.73
C GLY A 38 4.43 -1.20 9.66
N THR A 39 3.29 -1.89 9.80
CA THR A 39 2.90 -3.06 8.98
C THR A 39 1.64 -2.85 8.14
N ALA A 40 1.09 -1.64 8.11
CA ALA A 40 -0.23 -1.38 7.53
C ALA A 40 -0.36 -1.84 6.06
N GLU A 41 0.68 -1.69 5.25
CA GLU A 41 0.72 -2.16 3.85
C GLU A 41 0.75 -3.68 3.74
N ILE A 42 1.40 -4.37 4.69
CA ILE A 42 1.41 -5.84 4.75
C ILE A 42 0.01 -6.34 5.13
N ASP A 43 -0.64 -5.69 6.10
CA ASP A 43 -2.02 -6.01 6.48
C ASP A 43 -2.99 -5.79 5.31
N GLY A 44 -2.84 -4.67 4.60
CA GLY A 44 -3.57 -4.40 3.36
C GLY A 44 -3.30 -5.44 2.26
N ALA A 45 -2.05 -5.86 2.07
CA ALA A 45 -1.70 -6.91 1.11
C ALA A 45 -2.34 -8.26 1.47
N ASN A 46 -2.34 -8.63 2.74
CA ASN A 46 -3.00 -9.84 3.23
C ASN A 46 -4.51 -9.79 2.99
N PHE A 47 -5.14 -8.64 3.20
CA PHE A 47 -6.56 -8.45 2.91
C PHE A 47 -6.85 -8.58 1.41
N ILE A 48 -6.06 -7.94 0.54
CA ILE A 48 -6.20 -8.06 -0.93
C ILE A 48 -6.08 -9.53 -1.36
N LYS A 49 -5.11 -10.26 -0.80
CA LYS A 49 -4.91 -11.69 -1.08
C LYS A 49 -6.10 -12.56 -0.67
N SER A 50 -6.87 -12.13 0.34
CA SER A 50 -8.08 -12.83 0.78
C SER A 50 -9.28 -12.67 -0.15
N TRP A 51 -9.26 -11.69 -1.07
CA TRP A 51 -10.35 -11.43 -2.00
C TRP A 51 -10.59 -12.63 -2.92
N LYS A 52 -11.86 -13.05 -3.05
CA LYS A 52 -12.25 -14.19 -3.90
C LYS A 52 -12.92 -13.74 -5.19
N ASN A 53 -14.14 -13.21 -5.09
CA ASN A 53 -15.03 -13.03 -6.25
C ASN A 53 -15.10 -11.59 -6.77
N ASN A 54 -14.89 -10.60 -5.91
CA ASN A 54 -15.03 -9.18 -6.26
C ASN A 54 -13.66 -8.49 -6.30
N LYS A 55 -12.70 -9.03 -7.05
CA LYS A 55 -11.34 -8.45 -7.10
C LYS A 55 -11.36 -7.18 -7.93
N LYS A 56 -10.72 -6.14 -7.41
CA LYS A 56 -10.49 -4.89 -8.13
C LYS A 56 -9.02 -4.75 -8.48
N PRO A 57 -8.66 -4.21 -9.66
CA PRO A 57 -7.29 -3.87 -10.00
C PRO A 57 -6.67 -2.98 -8.92
N VAL A 58 -5.47 -3.33 -8.44
CA VAL A 58 -4.74 -2.52 -7.46
C VAL A 58 -3.35 -2.20 -8.00
N SER A 59 -2.97 -0.93 -7.93
CA SER A 59 -1.58 -0.49 -8.06
C SER A 59 -1.10 0.11 -6.75
N ALA A 60 0.21 0.04 -6.50
CA ALA A 60 0.76 0.59 -5.27
C ALA A 60 2.13 1.25 -5.45
N PHE A 61 2.45 2.16 -4.53
CA PHE A 61 3.79 2.72 -4.35
C PHE A 61 4.10 2.81 -2.86
N VAL A 62 5.33 2.45 -2.48
CA VAL A 62 5.82 2.55 -1.09
C VAL A 62 6.97 3.56 -1.06
N ALA A 63 6.73 4.70 -0.41
CA ALA A 63 7.72 5.76 -0.22
C ALA A 63 8.81 5.35 0.80
N GLY A 64 9.96 6.03 0.76
CA GLY A 64 11.01 5.84 1.77
C GLY A 64 12.01 4.72 1.49
N ALA A 65 12.03 4.11 0.30
CA ALA A 65 13.02 3.09 -0.05
C ALA A 65 14.49 3.56 0.04
N ALA A 66 14.75 4.87 -0.15
CA ALA A 66 16.07 5.47 -0.01
C ALA A 66 16.41 5.91 1.43
N ALA A 67 15.58 5.57 2.41
CA ALA A 67 15.77 5.96 3.79
C ALA A 67 17.04 5.34 4.40
N PRO A 68 17.90 6.12 5.08
CA PRO A 68 18.99 5.55 5.86
C PRO A 68 18.42 4.73 7.03
N LYS A 69 19.00 3.55 7.30
CA LYS A 69 18.64 2.73 8.46
C LYS A 69 18.73 3.56 9.74
N GLY A 70 17.71 3.49 10.59
CA GLY A 70 17.67 4.16 11.88
C GLY A 70 17.42 5.67 11.85
N ARG A 71 17.06 6.27 10.71
CA ARG A 71 16.59 7.68 10.66
C ARG A 71 15.08 7.76 10.51
N LYS A 72 14.48 8.68 11.28
CA LYS A 72 13.12 9.18 11.04
C LYS A 72 13.08 9.97 9.75
N LEU A 73 12.17 9.62 8.84
CA LEU A 73 11.80 10.45 7.69
C LEU A 73 10.38 10.96 7.89
N GLY A 74 10.20 12.27 8.07
CA GLY A 74 8.86 12.87 8.04
C GLY A 74 7.92 12.38 9.16
N HIS A 75 6.68 11.99 8.80
CA HIS A 75 5.56 11.70 9.70
C HIS A 75 5.95 10.93 10.97
N ALA A 76 5.23 11.19 12.07
CA ALA A 76 5.60 10.77 13.42
C ALA A 76 5.84 9.24 13.58
N GLY A 77 5.32 8.40 12.68
CA GLY A 77 5.43 6.94 12.70
C GLY A 77 6.52 6.28 11.84
N ALA A 78 7.23 7.00 10.95
CA ALA A 78 8.19 6.38 10.01
C ALA A 78 9.56 6.06 10.66
N ILE A 79 9.57 5.11 11.60
CA ILE A 79 10.77 4.45 12.14
C ILE A 79 10.74 3.01 11.65
N VAL A 80 11.86 2.48 11.17
CA VAL A 80 11.99 1.05 10.81
C VAL A 80 12.63 0.32 11.98
N ASN A 81 11.84 -0.42 12.76
CA ASN A 81 12.29 -1.18 13.92
C ASN A 81 12.48 -2.67 13.62
N SER A 82 11.82 -3.19 12.59
CA SER A 82 11.85 -4.60 12.17
C SER A 82 12.03 -4.74 10.65
N GLY A 83 12.34 -5.95 10.17
CA GLY A 83 12.53 -6.23 8.74
C GLY A 83 11.27 -5.97 7.91
N ASP A 84 10.10 -6.21 8.51
CA ASP A 84 8.79 -6.08 7.87
C ASP A 84 8.39 -4.61 7.64
N GLU A 85 9.02 -3.67 8.35
CA GLU A 85 8.76 -2.24 8.23
C GLU A 85 9.53 -1.59 7.06
N THR A 86 10.39 -2.35 6.39
CA THR A 86 11.18 -1.88 5.24
C THR A 86 10.31 -1.71 4.00
N ALA A 87 10.71 -0.79 3.12
CA ALA A 87 10.02 -0.62 1.84
C ALA A 87 10.02 -1.91 1.02
N ASP A 88 11.11 -2.67 1.04
CA ASP A 88 11.24 -3.90 0.27
C ASP A 88 10.30 -5.00 0.77
N ALA A 89 10.19 -5.18 2.09
CA ALA A 89 9.26 -6.15 2.68
C ALA A 89 7.80 -5.81 2.32
N LYS A 90 7.42 -4.54 2.42
CA LYS A 90 6.07 -4.06 2.06
C LYS A 90 5.78 -4.25 0.56
N LYS A 91 6.73 -3.88 -0.30
CA LYS A 91 6.61 -4.09 -1.75
C LYS A 91 6.47 -5.58 -2.09
N GLU A 92 7.24 -6.45 -1.45
CA GLU A 92 7.16 -7.90 -1.66
C GLU A 92 5.81 -8.47 -1.23
N ALA A 93 5.30 -8.06 -0.06
CA ALA A 93 3.97 -8.46 0.41
C ALA A 93 2.87 -8.05 -0.59
N LEU A 94 2.90 -6.80 -1.06
CA LEU A 94 1.95 -6.29 -2.07
C LEU A 94 2.05 -7.06 -3.39
N ARG A 95 3.26 -7.29 -3.92
CA ARG A 95 3.45 -8.09 -5.15
C ARG A 95 2.94 -9.52 -4.98
N SER A 96 3.20 -10.14 -3.84
CA SER A 96 2.70 -11.48 -3.49
C SER A 96 1.17 -11.56 -3.34
N ALA A 97 0.49 -10.42 -3.18
CA ALA A 97 -0.97 -10.30 -3.20
C ALA A 97 -1.54 -10.06 -4.61
N GLY A 98 -0.69 -9.94 -5.63
CA GLY A 98 -1.09 -9.64 -7.01
C GLY A 98 -1.23 -8.15 -7.32
N VAL A 99 -0.69 -7.27 -6.48
CA VAL A 99 -0.70 -5.82 -6.69
C VAL A 99 0.44 -5.42 -7.63
N GLU A 100 0.15 -4.53 -8.58
CA GLU A 100 1.19 -3.93 -9.43
C GLU A 100 1.90 -2.79 -8.69
N VAL A 101 3.12 -3.05 -8.25
CA VAL A 101 3.90 -2.11 -7.44
C VAL A 101 4.85 -1.30 -8.32
N ALA A 102 4.63 0.02 -8.37
CA ALA A 102 5.50 0.94 -9.07
C ALA A 102 6.81 1.19 -8.29
N ASP A 103 7.94 1.23 -9.00
CA ASP A 103 9.24 1.52 -8.40
C ASP A 103 9.41 3.01 -8.06
N THR A 104 8.71 3.89 -8.78
CA THR A 104 8.69 5.34 -8.56
C THR A 104 7.27 5.87 -8.68
N ILE A 105 6.94 6.93 -7.94
CA ILE A 105 5.59 7.52 -7.96
C ILE A 105 5.17 7.98 -9.37
N THR A 106 6.12 8.42 -10.19
CA THR A 106 5.87 8.82 -11.59
C THR A 106 5.39 7.67 -12.48
N ARG A 107 5.58 6.43 -12.04
CA ARG A 107 5.17 5.21 -12.77
C ARG A 107 3.88 4.60 -12.24
N ILE A 108 3.19 5.24 -11.30
CA ILE A 108 1.96 4.69 -10.71
C ILE A 108 0.84 4.51 -11.75
N GLY A 109 0.75 5.41 -12.73
CA GLY A 109 -0.22 5.29 -13.83
C GLY A 109 0.07 4.09 -14.74
N ASP A 110 1.35 3.82 -15.03
CA ASP A 110 1.76 2.65 -15.82
C ASP A 110 1.43 1.35 -15.07
N ALA A 111 1.67 1.32 -13.75
CA ALA A 111 1.32 0.18 -12.90
C ALA A 111 -0.20 -0.06 -12.86
N MET A 112 -1.01 1.00 -12.78
CA MET A 112 -2.47 0.88 -12.81
C MET A 112 -2.97 0.33 -14.15
N ARG A 113 -2.44 0.82 -15.27
CA ARG A 113 -2.76 0.29 -16.61
C ARG A 113 -2.48 -1.21 -16.70
N LYS A 114 -1.28 -1.62 -16.23
CA LYS A 114 -0.90 -3.03 -16.16
C LYS A 114 -1.84 -3.85 -15.28
N ALA A 115 -2.24 -3.34 -14.11
CA ALA A 115 -3.18 -4.03 -13.22
C ALA A 115 -4.58 -4.18 -13.84
N MET A 116 -5.00 -3.23 -14.68
CA MET A 116 -6.26 -3.28 -15.43
C MET A 116 -6.16 -4.11 -16.71
N GLY A 117 -4.96 -4.50 -17.14
CA GLY A 117 -4.74 -5.25 -18.37
C GLY A 117 -4.92 -4.42 -19.65
N VAL A 118 -4.64 -3.11 -19.61
CA VAL A 118 -4.79 -2.15 -20.72
C VAL A 118 -3.51 -1.39 -21.06
#